data_AF-W0R4Q0-F1
#
_entry.id   AF-W0R4Q0-F1
#
_cell.length_a   1.000
_cell.length_b   1.000
_cell.length_c   1.000
_cell.angle_alpha   90.00
_cell.angle_beta   90.00
_cell.angle_gamma   90.00
#
_symmetry.space_group_name_H-M   'P 1'
#
loop_
_entity.id
_entity.type
_entity.pdbx_description
1 polymer ?
#
loop_
_entity_poly.entity_id
_entity_poly.type
_entity_poly.pdbx_seq_one_letter_code
_entity_poly.pdbx_strand_id
1 'polypeptide(L)'
;MFNRIQNKVTHFVQRGFDNHIRLAVTGLSRSGKTAFITSFVDQLLHIQPEKNAHLNLFAAARNGQILSVKRIAQGDPTVPRFEYDRNRACFEQEEPKWCPSTTGISEIRLAIRYRNRSSFSRIFKETSTLYLDIFDYPGEWLLDLPLMSQSFKEWSQAQQVVHTGERAKLAQAWLNEVKKLDLSAVADENRLADLSDIYTAYLLQCKQAGMQYIQPGRFVLPNAERGAPVYQFFPLLDLSEQEWQSLENSAVNSVFHTLKKRYRQYQDKIVKPFYKDYFSQFDRQVILADCLTPLNHSQQAFIEMKIGLQQLFKHFHYGNRSLFHRLFSSNIDKLLFAATKADHITSDQLPNLESLMRQLVQEGGRHAEFDGIETAYQAISAIRATEAVTVSENGQSFKAIRGVRTKDKRQVTQFAGSVPNRLPNSDFWQNHTFDFDQFEPRKIDFDQALPHLRMDSVLQFLLGDLFE
;
A
#
# COMPACT_ATOMS: atom_id res chain seq x y z
N MET A 1 11.46 2.62 -34.40
CA MET A 1 11.40 1.20 -33.98
C MET A 1 12.79 0.64 -33.64
N PHE A 2 13.85 1.02 -34.37
CA PHE A 2 15.24 0.59 -34.13
C PHE A 2 15.85 1.04 -32.77
N ASN A 3 15.59 2.28 -32.32
CA ASN A 3 16.13 2.77 -31.04
C ASN A 3 15.54 2.07 -29.78
N ARG A 4 14.33 1.50 -29.88
CA ARG A 4 13.72 0.71 -28.78
C ARG A 4 14.35 -0.67 -28.62
N ILE A 5 14.89 -1.22 -29.70
CA ILE A 5 15.52 -2.54 -29.71
C ILE A 5 16.96 -2.42 -29.21
N GLN A 6 17.70 -1.38 -29.63
CA GLN A 6 19.02 -1.10 -29.09
C GLN A 6 18.99 -0.85 -27.57
N ASN A 7 18.06 -0.04 -27.06
CA ASN A 7 17.94 0.17 -25.61
C ASN A 7 17.59 -1.12 -24.83
N LYS A 8 16.79 -2.02 -25.41
CA LYS A 8 16.51 -3.33 -24.80
C LYS A 8 17.73 -4.24 -24.77
N VAL A 9 18.57 -4.22 -25.81
CA VAL A 9 19.78 -5.04 -25.89
C VAL A 9 20.87 -4.50 -24.95
N THR A 10 21.05 -3.18 -24.84
CA THR A 10 22.00 -2.59 -23.88
C THR A 10 21.57 -2.85 -22.42
N HIS A 11 20.26 -2.79 -22.12
CA HIS A 11 19.74 -3.21 -20.82
C HIS A 11 19.94 -4.71 -20.53
N PHE A 12 19.93 -5.56 -21.56
CA PHE A 12 20.11 -7.01 -21.39
C PHE A 12 21.56 -7.40 -21.15
N VAL A 13 22.52 -6.65 -21.71
CA VAL A 13 23.96 -6.90 -21.51
C VAL A 13 24.46 -6.33 -20.17
N GLN A 14 23.91 -5.21 -19.68
CA GLN A 14 24.21 -4.70 -18.32
C GLN A 14 23.64 -5.59 -17.20
N ARG A 15 22.54 -6.31 -17.47
CA ARG A 15 21.96 -7.31 -16.55
C ARG A 15 22.86 -8.51 -16.26
N GLY A 16 23.93 -8.73 -17.02
CA GLY A 16 24.84 -9.86 -16.82
C GLY A 16 25.80 -9.71 -15.64
N PHE A 17 25.98 -8.48 -15.12
CA PHE A 17 26.93 -8.18 -14.03
C PHE A 17 26.36 -7.29 -12.93
N ASP A 18 25.33 -6.49 -13.20
CA ASP A 18 24.69 -5.61 -12.21
C ASP A 18 23.32 -6.17 -11.78
N ASN A 19 23.12 -6.25 -10.46
CA ASN A 19 21.85 -6.70 -9.88
C ASN A 19 20.83 -5.56 -9.94
N HIS A 20 19.64 -5.83 -10.46
CA HIS A 20 18.53 -4.88 -10.50
C HIS A 20 17.37 -5.44 -9.68
N ILE A 21 16.82 -4.63 -8.77
CA ILE A 21 15.66 -4.98 -7.97
C ILE A 21 14.63 -3.87 -8.01
N ARG A 22 13.38 -4.25 -8.22
CA ARG A 22 12.21 -3.37 -8.23
C ARG A 22 11.36 -3.64 -7.01
N LEU A 23 11.40 -2.70 -6.08
CA LEU A 23 10.64 -2.71 -4.84
C LEU A 23 9.36 -1.88 -5.01
N ALA A 24 8.22 -2.55 -4.96
CA ALA A 24 6.92 -1.91 -4.89
C ALA A 24 6.54 -1.58 -3.45
N VAL A 25 6.06 -0.37 -3.22
CA VAL A 25 5.49 0.06 -1.93
C VAL A 25 4.07 0.53 -2.15
N THR A 26 3.15 -0.12 -1.46
CA THR A 26 1.74 0.22 -1.47
C THR A 26 1.13 0.09 -0.08
N GLY A 27 -0.16 0.35 0.05
CA GLY A 27 -0.87 0.24 1.31
C GLY A 27 -2.18 1.00 1.33
N LEU A 28 -2.96 0.73 2.36
CA LEU A 28 -4.25 1.37 2.60
C LEU A 28 -4.14 2.89 2.71
N SER A 29 -5.29 3.56 2.60
CA SER A 29 -5.35 5.01 2.78
C SER A 29 -4.77 5.39 4.14
N ARG A 30 -3.89 6.40 4.18
CA ARG A 30 -3.19 6.89 5.38
C ARG A 30 -2.26 5.88 6.08
N SER A 31 -1.83 4.82 5.39
CA SER A 31 -0.87 3.84 5.93
C SER A 31 0.57 4.35 6.08
N GLY A 32 0.89 5.56 5.64
CA GLY A 32 2.23 6.15 5.80
C GLY A 32 3.24 5.81 4.70
N LYS A 33 2.81 5.47 3.47
CA LYS A 33 3.69 5.19 2.31
C LYS A 33 4.80 6.23 2.10
N THR A 34 4.44 7.51 2.06
CA THR A 34 5.40 8.60 1.85
C THR A 34 6.45 8.65 2.96
N ALA A 35 6.05 8.48 4.23
CA ALA A 35 6.98 8.40 5.36
C ALA A 35 7.87 7.16 5.30
N PHE A 36 7.31 6.00 4.92
CA PHE A 36 8.05 4.76 4.73
C PHE A 36 9.14 4.88 3.67
N ILE A 37 8.80 5.33 2.45
CA ILE A 37 9.78 5.44 1.36
C ILE A 37 10.83 6.49 1.70
N THR A 38 10.41 7.63 2.28
CA THR A 38 11.36 8.66 2.72
C THR A 38 12.35 8.08 3.72
N SER A 39 11.89 7.39 4.77
CA SER A 39 12.78 6.75 5.74
C SER A 39 13.63 5.65 5.12
N PHE A 40 13.05 4.76 4.30
CA PHE A 40 13.78 3.66 3.66
C PHE A 40 14.96 4.17 2.82
N VAL A 41 14.72 5.21 2.02
CA VAL A 41 15.76 5.89 1.24
C VAL A 41 16.75 6.61 2.16
N ASP A 42 16.27 7.30 3.18
CA ASP A 42 17.09 8.04 4.14
C ASP A 42 18.06 7.12 4.88
N GLN A 43 17.59 5.99 5.41
CA GLN A 43 18.40 4.98 6.08
C GLN A 43 19.57 4.51 5.21
N LEU A 44 19.29 4.20 3.93
CA LEU A 44 20.29 3.76 2.97
C LEU A 44 21.30 4.86 2.62
N LEU A 45 20.84 6.10 2.42
CA LEU A 45 21.72 7.23 2.10
C LEU A 45 22.63 7.64 3.26
N HIS A 46 22.22 7.37 4.49
CA HIS A 46 23.02 7.62 5.70
C HIS A 46 23.92 6.44 6.08
N ILE A 47 24.05 5.40 5.24
CA ILE A 47 25.04 4.34 5.47
C ILE A 47 26.44 4.93 5.31
N GLN A 48 27.26 4.80 6.36
CA GLN A 48 28.66 5.20 6.39
C GLN A 48 29.55 3.95 6.47
N PRO A 49 30.77 3.97 5.94
CA PRO A 49 31.64 2.77 5.95
C PRO A 49 31.94 2.21 7.35
N GLU A 50 31.98 3.05 8.39
CA GLU A 50 32.45 2.66 9.73
C GLU A 50 31.42 2.84 10.86
N LYS A 51 30.29 3.52 10.61
CA LYS A 51 29.31 3.86 11.65
C LYS A 51 27.87 3.71 11.16
N ASN A 52 27.32 2.51 11.33
CA ASN A 52 25.93 2.17 10.95
C ASN A 52 25.10 1.70 12.15
N ALA A 53 25.29 2.31 13.31
CA ALA A 53 24.59 1.92 14.54
C ALA A 53 23.05 2.05 14.45
N HIS A 54 22.55 2.85 13.50
CA HIS A 54 21.13 2.94 13.19
C HIS A 54 20.59 1.66 12.52
N LEU A 55 21.43 0.88 11.83
CA LEU A 55 21.04 -0.30 11.06
C LEU A 55 21.63 -1.62 11.57
N ASN A 56 21.54 -1.86 12.88
CA ASN A 56 22.16 -3.03 13.53
C ASN A 56 21.61 -4.39 13.06
N LEU A 57 20.34 -4.46 12.63
CA LEU A 57 19.75 -5.69 12.12
C LEU A 57 20.01 -5.93 10.63
N PHE A 58 20.49 -4.92 9.89
CA PHE A 58 20.83 -5.06 8.49
C PHE A 58 22.30 -5.49 8.33
N ALA A 59 22.52 -6.78 8.10
CA ALA A 59 23.84 -7.40 8.14
C ALA A 59 24.84 -6.74 7.18
N ALA A 60 24.40 -6.36 5.97
CA ALA A 60 25.27 -5.73 4.98
C ALA A 60 25.80 -4.36 5.44
N ALA A 61 24.97 -3.55 6.11
CA ALA A 61 25.39 -2.28 6.70
C ALA A 61 26.24 -2.49 7.96
N ARG A 62 25.80 -3.37 8.87
CA ARG A 62 26.52 -3.69 10.12
C ARG A 62 27.93 -4.21 9.86
N ASN A 63 28.11 -5.05 8.84
CA ASN A 63 29.40 -5.67 8.51
C ASN A 63 30.28 -4.78 7.60
N GLY A 64 29.89 -3.55 7.30
CA GLY A 64 30.63 -2.65 6.41
C GLY A 64 30.77 -3.18 4.97
N GLN A 65 29.80 -3.99 4.50
CA GLN A 65 29.79 -4.52 3.14
C GLN A 65 29.33 -3.47 2.13
N ILE A 66 28.42 -2.58 2.52
CA ILE A 66 27.96 -1.48 1.68
C ILE A 66 28.99 -0.35 1.74
N LEU A 67 29.50 0.02 0.56
CA LEU A 67 30.57 1.01 0.40
C LEU A 67 30.01 2.41 0.17
N SER A 68 28.92 2.53 -0.60
CA SER A 68 28.27 3.80 -0.87
C SER A 68 26.86 3.60 -1.41
N VAL A 69 25.94 4.50 -1.05
CA VAL A 69 24.62 4.59 -1.68
C VAL A 69 24.46 5.97 -2.31
N LYS A 70 23.95 6.03 -3.54
CA LYS A 70 23.66 7.29 -4.22
C LYS A 70 22.30 7.23 -4.92
N ARG A 71 21.58 8.35 -4.89
CA ARG A 71 20.43 8.56 -5.78
C ARG A 71 20.95 8.80 -7.19
N ILE A 72 20.35 8.12 -8.17
CA ILE A 72 20.66 8.29 -9.59
C ILE A 72 19.38 8.58 -10.38
N ALA A 73 19.53 8.98 -11.64
CA ALA A 73 18.37 9.20 -12.50
C ALA A 73 17.57 7.91 -12.68
N GLN A 74 16.25 8.01 -12.59
CA GLN A 74 15.32 6.91 -12.84
C GLN A 74 15.37 6.44 -14.30
N GLY A 75 14.94 5.20 -14.54
CA GLY A 75 15.00 4.61 -15.88
C GLY A 75 13.92 5.11 -16.84
N ASP A 76 12.69 5.27 -16.35
CA ASP A 76 11.55 5.68 -17.18
C ASP A 76 11.23 7.17 -16.94
N PRO A 77 11.45 8.06 -17.93
CA PRO A 77 11.16 9.48 -17.77
C PRO A 77 9.66 9.82 -17.81
N THR A 78 8.78 8.84 -18.08
CA THR A 78 7.31 9.04 -18.10
C THR A 78 6.65 8.89 -16.73
N VAL A 79 7.38 8.32 -15.76
CA VAL A 79 6.93 8.16 -14.38
C VAL A 79 7.35 9.40 -13.56
N PRO A 80 6.48 10.00 -12.73
CA PRO A 80 6.90 11.06 -11.83
C PRO A 80 8.00 10.61 -10.85
N ARG A 81 8.95 11.49 -10.55
CA ARG A 81 9.99 11.22 -9.54
C ARG A 81 9.40 11.32 -8.13
N PHE A 82 9.77 10.41 -7.24
CA PHE A 82 9.48 10.54 -5.81
C PHE A 82 10.27 11.71 -5.20
N GLU A 83 9.56 12.63 -4.55
CA GLU A 83 10.11 13.90 -4.03
C GLU A 83 10.84 13.74 -2.68
N TYR A 84 11.85 12.86 -2.60
CA TYR A 84 12.59 12.59 -1.35
C TYR A 84 13.08 13.86 -0.64
N ASP A 85 13.72 14.80 -1.35
CA ASP A 85 14.28 16.02 -0.74
C ASP A 85 13.17 16.87 -0.10
N ARG A 86 12.05 17.04 -0.81
CA ARG A 86 10.89 17.79 -0.32
C ARG A 86 10.28 17.10 0.90
N ASN A 87 10.21 15.76 0.87
CA ASN A 87 9.64 14.99 1.95
C ASN A 87 10.55 15.01 3.19
N ARG A 88 11.87 14.90 3.03
CA ARG A 88 12.80 14.99 4.15
C ARG A 88 12.77 16.39 4.79
N ALA A 89 12.70 17.43 3.96
CA ALA A 89 12.62 18.82 4.41
C ALA A 89 11.40 19.12 5.29
N CYS A 90 10.31 18.32 5.26
CA CYS A 90 9.19 18.50 6.18
C CYS A 90 9.60 18.28 7.66
N PHE A 91 10.66 17.52 7.91
CA PHE A 91 11.15 17.17 9.25
C PHE A 91 12.35 18.01 9.69
N GLU A 92 12.97 18.76 8.78
CA GLU A 92 14.09 19.66 9.05
C GLU A 92 13.62 21.08 9.45
N GLN A 93 12.35 21.39 9.22
CA GLN A 93 11.74 22.68 9.59
C GLN A 93 11.64 22.84 11.12
N GLU A 94 11.66 24.10 11.59
CA GLU A 94 11.46 24.42 13.02
C GLU A 94 10.15 23.82 13.55
N GLU A 95 9.09 23.88 12.74
CA GLU A 95 7.84 23.17 12.97
C GLU A 95 7.78 21.94 12.04
N PRO A 96 8.27 20.77 12.49
CA PRO A 96 8.27 19.57 11.68
C PRO A 96 6.83 19.10 11.44
N LYS A 97 6.56 18.56 10.26
CA LYS A 97 5.23 18.09 9.87
C LYS A 97 5.27 16.82 9.04
N TRP A 98 4.20 16.05 9.10
CA TRP A 98 4.00 14.93 8.18
C TRP A 98 3.79 15.44 6.76
N CYS A 99 4.56 14.93 5.80
CA CYS A 99 4.42 15.32 4.39
C CYS A 99 3.11 14.83 3.79
N PRO A 100 2.60 15.52 2.75
CA PRO A 100 1.38 15.11 2.07
C PRO A 100 1.53 13.72 1.45
N SER A 101 0.42 12.98 1.41
CA SER A 101 0.35 11.69 0.73
C SER A 101 0.50 11.86 -0.78
N THR A 102 1.15 10.89 -1.42
CA THR A 102 1.25 10.82 -2.88
C THR A 102 -0.12 10.58 -3.52
N THR A 103 -0.31 11.15 -4.71
CA THR A 103 -1.59 11.17 -5.44
C THR A 103 -1.61 10.26 -6.67
N GLY A 104 -0.47 9.63 -6.98
CA GLY A 104 -0.28 8.77 -8.15
C GLY A 104 0.98 7.91 -8.00
N ILE A 105 1.41 7.30 -9.11
CA ILE A 105 2.65 6.53 -9.15
C ILE A 105 3.88 7.45 -9.11
N SER A 106 4.93 7.04 -8.40
CA SER A 106 6.22 7.69 -8.48
C SER A 106 7.38 6.72 -8.26
N GLU A 107 8.57 7.08 -8.75
CA GLU A 107 9.77 6.23 -8.68
C GLU A 107 10.96 6.99 -8.08
N ILE A 108 11.81 6.28 -7.33
CA ILE A 108 13.17 6.71 -7.00
C ILE A 108 14.15 5.56 -7.18
N ARG A 109 15.31 5.86 -7.76
CA ARG A 109 16.38 4.88 -8.03
C ARG A 109 17.61 5.14 -7.17
N LEU A 110 18.11 4.08 -6.55
CA LEU A 110 19.37 4.07 -5.79
C LEU A 110 20.39 3.15 -6.46
N ALA A 111 21.65 3.57 -6.47
CA ALA A 111 22.80 2.71 -6.76
C ALA A 111 23.52 2.41 -5.44
N ILE A 112 23.55 1.13 -5.05
CA ILE A 112 24.16 0.63 -3.82
C ILE A 112 25.42 -0.14 -4.21
N ARG A 113 26.58 0.46 -3.98
CA ARG A 113 27.87 -0.19 -4.22
C ARG A 113 28.26 -1.00 -3.00
N TYR A 114 28.61 -2.26 -3.18
CA TYR A 114 28.95 -3.17 -2.08
C TYR A 114 30.13 -4.09 -2.42
N ARG A 115 30.65 -4.78 -1.41
CA ARG A 115 31.72 -5.78 -1.51
C ARG A 115 31.14 -7.19 -1.49
N ASN A 116 31.49 -8.01 -2.48
CA ASN A 116 31.07 -9.41 -2.55
C ASN A 116 31.75 -10.25 -1.45
N ARG A 117 31.01 -11.20 -0.85
CA ARG A 117 31.57 -12.13 0.16
C ARG A 117 32.36 -13.28 -0.45
N SER A 118 32.05 -13.68 -1.69
CA SER A 118 32.54 -14.91 -2.32
C SER A 118 33.90 -14.81 -3.02
N SER A 119 34.64 -13.71 -2.90
CA SER A 119 35.99 -13.62 -3.48
C SER A 119 36.94 -14.57 -2.74
N PHE A 120 37.13 -15.78 -3.30
CA PHE A 120 38.06 -16.82 -2.85
C PHE A 120 39.52 -16.35 -2.76
N SER A 121 39.85 -15.17 -3.27
CA SER A 121 41.14 -14.51 -3.03
C SER A 121 40.95 -13.23 -2.21
N ARG A 122 41.63 -13.12 -1.06
CA ARG A 122 41.70 -11.87 -0.26
C ARG A 122 42.36 -10.69 -1.01
N ILE A 123 42.88 -10.94 -2.20
CA ILE A 123 43.73 -10.03 -2.98
C ILE A 123 42.92 -9.19 -3.97
N PHE A 124 41.79 -9.71 -4.48
CA PHE A 124 40.89 -8.96 -5.36
C PHE A 124 39.53 -8.76 -4.67
N LYS A 125 39.32 -7.56 -4.11
CA LYS A 125 38.01 -7.13 -3.60
C LYS A 125 37.14 -6.74 -4.79
N GLU A 126 36.40 -7.69 -5.36
CA GLU A 126 35.39 -7.37 -6.36
C GLU A 126 34.26 -6.57 -5.71
N THR A 127 33.93 -5.42 -6.34
CA THR A 127 32.82 -4.58 -5.93
C THR A 127 31.73 -4.65 -6.99
N SER A 128 30.49 -4.84 -6.55
CA SER A 128 29.32 -4.86 -7.41
C SER A 128 28.40 -3.67 -7.09
N THR A 129 27.47 -3.38 -8.01
CA THR A 129 26.43 -2.36 -7.82
C THR A 129 25.06 -3.01 -7.91
N LEU A 130 24.25 -2.81 -6.86
CA LEU A 130 22.82 -3.10 -6.86
C LEU A 130 22.07 -1.83 -7.24
N TYR A 131 21.27 -1.90 -8.30
CA TYR A 131 20.31 -0.85 -8.66
C TYR A 131 18.95 -1.18 -8.07
N LEU A 132 18.48 -0.33 -7.16
CA LEU A 132 17.21 -0.47 -6.49
C LEU A 132 16.23 0.59 -6.98
N ASP A 133 15.19 0.16 -7.67
CA ASP A 133 14.05 0.99 -8.09
C ASP A 133 12.93 0.85 -7.06
N ILE A 134 12.50 1.96 -6.45
CA ILE A 134 11.42 1.97 -5.47
C ILE A 134 10.22 2.68 -6.07
N PHE A 135 9.11 1.96 -6.22
CA PHE A 135 7.87 2.44 -6.80
C PHE A 135 6.83 2.69 -5.70
N ASP A 136 6.35 3.93 -5.57
CA ASP A 136 5.17 4.28 -4.78
C ASP A 136 3.94 4.24 -5.69
N TYR A 137 2.86 3.57 -5.28
CA TYR A 137 1.58 3.71 -5.95
C TYR A 137 0.38 3.52 -4.99
N PRO A 138 -0.80 4.09 -5.32
CA PRO A 138 -1.99 4.00 -4.48
C PRO A 138 -2.47 2.55 -4.29
N GLY A 139 -2.82 2.16 -3.06
CA GLY A 139 -3.36 0.83 -2.77
C GLY A 139 -4.69 0.57 -3.46
N GLU A 140 -5.47 1.63 -3.69
CA GLU A 140 -6.70 1.61 -4.47
C GLU A 140 -6.50 1.04 -5.88
N TRP A 141 -5.28 1.11 -6.44
CA TRP A 141 -5.00 0.52 -7.74
C TRP A 141 -5.02 -1.00 -7.76
N LEU A 142 -4.68 -1.63 -6.63
CA LEU A 142 -4.72 -3.09 -6.51
C LEU A 142 -6.15 -3.60 -6.35
N LEU A 143 -7.05 -2.79 -5.79
CA LEU A 143 -8.46 -3.14 -5.63
C LEU A 143 -9.18 -3.35 -6.97
N ASP A 144 -8.65 -2.84 -8.08
CA ASP A 144 -9.23 -3.07 -9.42
C ASP A 144 -8.61 -4.25 -10.17
N LEU A 145 -7.53 -4.85 -9.67
CA LEU A 145 -6.98 -6.06 -10.29
C LEU A 145 -8.01 -7.21 -10.44
N PRO A 146 -8.95 -7.47 -9.50
CA PRO A 146 -9.94 -8.52 -9.68
C PRO A 146 -10.92 -8.22 -10.79
N LEU A 147 -11.09 -6.94 -11.17
CA LEU A 147 -11.96 -6.58 -12.28
C LEU A 147 -11.52 -7.27 -13.56
N MET A 148 -10.22 -7.48 -13.80
CA MET A 148 -9.73 -8.12 -15.03
C MET A 148 -10.29 -9.53 -15.29
N SER A 149 -10.70 -10.22 -14.22
CA SER A 149 -11.31 -11.56 -14.29
C SER A 149 -12.83 -11.56 -14.08
N GLN A 150 -13.44 -10.41 -13.82
CA GLN A 150 -14.88 -10.28 -13.56
C GLN A 150 -15.58 -9.65 -14.75
N SER A 151 -16.68 -10.26 -15.18
CA SER A 151 -17.68 -9.61 -16.02
C SER A 151 -18.36 -8.46 -15.27
N PHE A 152 -19.01 -7.55 -16.02
CA PHE A 152 -19.74 -6.42 -15.44
C PHE A 152 -20.84 -6.87 -14.45
N LYS A 153 -21.47 -8.01 -14.74
CA LYS A 153 -22.47 -8.65 -13.87
C LYS A 153 -21.85 -9.15 -12.57
N GLU A 154 -20.79 -9.95 -12.65
CA GLU A 154 -20.10 -10.49 -11.47
C GLU A 154 -19.57 -9.36 -10.57
N TRP A 155 -19.00 -8.31 -11.18
CA TRP A 155 -18.57 -7.14 -10.42
C TRP A 155 -19.75 -6.43 -9.73
N SER A 156 -20.87 -6.22 -10.44
CA SER A 156 -22.06 -5.57 -9.88
C SER A 156 -22.65 -6.37 -8.69
N GLN A 157 -22.71 -7.70 -8.83
CA GLN A 157 -23.14 -8.59 -7.75
C GLN A 157 -22.17 -8.57 -6.56
N ALA A 158 -20.86 -8.50 -6.80
CA ALA A 158 -19.88 -8.32 -5.72
C ALA A 158 -20.04 -6.99 -4.99
N GLN A 159 -20.36 -5.90 -5.71
CA GLN A 159 -20.67 -4.61 -5.09
C GLN A 159 -21.94 -4.67 -4.23
N GLN A 160 -22.95 -5.44 -4.63
CA GLN A 160 -24.18 -5.62 -3.84
C GLN A 160 -23.89 -6.26 -2.47
N VAL A 161 -23.00 -7.26 -2.41
CA VAL A 161 -22.65 -7.96 -1.16
C VAL A 161 -22.04 -7.02 -0.12
N VAL A 162 -21.21 -6.06 -0.54
CA VAL A 162 -20.58 -5.10 0.39
C VAL A 162 -21.51 -3.93 0.72
N HIS A 163 -22.62 -3.76 0.01
CA HIS A 163 -23.54 -2.65 0.12
C HIS A 163 -24.49 -2.75 1.31
N THR A 164 -23.94 -2.72 2.52
CA THR A 164 -24.70 -2.88 3.77
C THR A 164 -24.39 -1.76 4.77
N GLY A 165 -25.22 -1.63 5.81
CA GLY A 165 -24.98 -0.70 6.91
C GLY A 165 -24.82 0.77 6.46
N GLU A 166 -23.75 1.42 6.94
CA GLU A 166 -23.44 2.81 6.59
C GLU A 166 -23.18 3.02 5.10
N ARG A 167 -22.57 2.03 4.43
CA ARG A 167 -22.30 2.10 2.99
C ARG A 167 -23.59 2.23 2.17
N ALA A 168 -24.63 1.50 2.56
CA ALA A 168 -25.95 1.60 1.93
C ALA A 168 -26.64 2.94 2.19
N LYS A 169 -26.38 3.57 3.34
CA LYS A 169 -26.91 4.91 3.67
C LYS A 169 -26.27 5.99 2.80
N LEU A 170 -24.95 5.96 2.65
CA LEU A 170 -24.21 6.94 1.82
C LEU A 170 -24.59 6.85 0.33
N ALA A 171 -24.98 5.67 -0.14
CA ALA A 171 -25.31 5.44 -1.54
C ALA A 171 -26.70 5.91 -1.98
N GLN A 172 -27.58 6.33 -1.06
CA GLN A 172 -29.00 6.59 -1.35
C GLN A 172 -29.20 7.61 -2.48
N ALA A 173 -28.39 8.67 -2.52
CA ALA A 173 -28.47 9.68 -3.58
C ALA A 173 -28.24 9.06 -4.97
N TRP A 174 -27.21 8.22 -5.10
CA TRP A 174 -26.90 7.52 -6.33
C TRP A 174 -27.98 6.49 -6.70
N LEU A 175 -28.40 5.66 -5.74
CA LEU A 175 -29.44 4.63 -5.95
C LEU A 175 -30.76 5.22 -6.44
N ASN A 176 -31.18 6.35 -5.89
CA ASN A 176 -32.42 7.03 -6.28
C ASN A 176 -32.38 7.54 -7.73
N GLU A 177 -31.21 7.95 -8.22
CA GLU A 177 -31.05 8.40 -9.59
C GLU A 177 -30.93 7.22 -10.57
N VAL A 178 -30.27 6.12 -10.18
CA VAL A 178 -30.20 4.88 -10.98
C VAL A 178 -31.58 4.25 -11.16
N LYS A 179 -32.45 4.28 -10.13
CA LYS A 179 -33.83 3.76 -10.22
C LYS A 179 -34.70 4.47 -11.28
N LYS A 180 -34.34 5.69 -11.68
CA LYS A 180 -35.05 6.47 -12.70
C LYS A 180 -34.59 6.15 -14.11
N LEU A 181 -33.54 5.34 -14.26
CA LEU A 181 -32.89 5.06 -15.54
C LEU A 181 -33.49 3.82 -16.18
N ASP A 182 -34.01 3.96 -17.41
CA ASP A 182 -34.32 2.81 -18.25
C ASP A 182 -33.03 2.25 -18.84
N LEU A 183 -32.61 1.09 -18.34
CA LEU A 183 -31.37 0.43 -18.74
C LEU A 183 -31.42 -0.10 -20.19
N SER A 184 -32.62 -0.26 -20.77
CA SER A 184 -32.85 -0.76 -22.13
C SER A 184 -32.96 0.34 -23.18
N ALA A 185 -33.21 1.58 -22.75
CA ALA A 185 -33.28 2.76 -23.61
C ALA A 185 -31.91 3.15 -24.17
N VAL A 186 -31.92 3.95 -25.25
CA VAL A 186 -30.71 4.51 -25.87
C VAL A 186 -29.94 5.36 -24.84
N ALA A 187 -28.63 5.16 -24.77
CA ALA A 187 -27.77 5.86 -23.83
C ALA A 187 -27.70 7.37 -24.11
N ASP A 188 -27.96 8.17 -23.09
CA ASP A 188 -27.65 9.59 -23.03
C ASP A 188 -26.29 9.77 -22.33
N GLU A 189 -25.31 10.26 -23.08
CA GLU A 189 -23.93 10.46 -22.62
C GLU A 189 -23.84 11.43 -21.43
N ASN A 190 -24.63 12.52 -21.43
CA ASN A 190 -24.63 13.50 -20.35
C ASN A 190 -25.26 12.89 -19.10
N ARG A 191 -26.39 12.18 -19.25
CA ARG A 191 -27.05 11.53 -18.12
C ARG A 191 -26.16 10.47 -17.46
N LEU A 192 -25.40 9.71 -18.25
CA LEU A 192 -24.44 8.74 -17.72
C LEU A 192 -23.24 9.39 -17.04
N ALA A 193 -22.77 10.54 -17.54
CA ALA A 193 -21.73 11.32 -16.88
C ALA A 193 -22.20 11.82 -15.51
N ASP A 194 -23.38 12.44 -15.43
CA ASP A 194 -23.96 12.94 -14.18
C ASP A 194 -24.11 11.82 -13.14
N LEU A 195 -24.66 10.67 -13.53
CA LEU A 195 -24.81 9.51 -12.64
C LEU A 195 -23.46 8.97 -12.13
N SER A 196 -22.44 9.01 -12.98
CA SER A 196 -21.09 8.56 -12.63
C SER A 196 -20.40 9.53 -11.67
N ASP A 197 -20.67 10.83 -11.79
CA ASP A 197 -20.20 11.82 -10.82
C ASP A 197 -20.87 11.64 -9.45
N ILE A 198 -22.18 11.35 -9.42
CA ILE A 198 -22.90 11.03 -8.18
C ILE A 198 -22.34 9.75 -7.54
N TYR A 199 -22.07 8.71 -8.34
CA TYR A 199 -21.42 7.49 -7.86
C TYR A 199 -20.01 7.76 -7.30
N THR A 200 -19.21 8.57 -7.99
CA THR A 200 -17.87 8.96 -7.54
C THR A 200 -17.92 9.75 -6.24
N ALA A 201 -18.90 10.66 -6.09
CA ALA A 201 -19.13 11.40 -4.86
C ALA A 201 -19.45 10.46 -3.69
N TYR A 202 -20.29 9.43 -3.93
CA TYR A 202 -20.56 8.37 -2.96
C TYR A 202 -19.26 7.63 -2.55
N LEU A 203 -18.42 7.23 -3.50
CA LEU A 203 -17.15 6.56 -3.19
C LEU A 203 -16.20 7.47 -2.38
N LEU A 204 -16.16 8.77 -2.67
CA LEU A 204 -15.40 9.75 -1.89
C LEU A 204 -15.94 9.89 -0.46
N GLN A 205 -17.26 9.87 -0.27
CA GLN A 205 -17.88 9.88 1.07
C GLN A 205 -17.52 8.61 1.85
N CYS A 206 -17.57 7.43 1.23
CA CYS A 206 -17.10 6.18 1.85
C CYS A 206 -15.64 6.29 2.32
N LYS A 207 -14.76 6.85 1.47
CA LYS A 207 -13.36 7.05 1.81
C LYS A 207 -13.17 8.05 2.97
N GLN A 208 -13.98 9.12 3.01
CA GLN A 208 -13.98 10.09 4.12
C GLN A 208 -14.46 9.45 5.44
N ALA A 209 -15.42 8.53 5.39
CA ALA A 209 -15.89 7.73 6.52
C ALA A 209 -14.88 6.66 6.98
N GLY A 210 -13.73 6.53 6.30
CA GLY A 210 -12.67 5.59 6.67
C GLY A 210 -12.81 4.19 6.08
N MET A 211 -13.78 3.97 5.19
CA MET A 211 -13.94 2.71 4.47
C MET A 211 -12.76 2.49 3.52
N GLN A 212 -12.26 1.26 3.49
CA GLN A 212 -11.03 0.91 2.75
C GLN A 212 -11.32 0.22 1.41
N TYR A 213 -12.44 -0.49 1.31
CA TYR A 213 -12.84 -1.12 0.06
C TYR A 213 -13.58 -0.11 -0.82
N ILE A 214 -12.87 0.43 -1.82
CA ILE A 214 -13.36 1.41 -2.79
C ILE A 214 -13.08 0.87 -4.19
N GLN A 215 -14.14 0.64 -4.97
CA GLN A 215 -14.04 0.12 -6.33
C GLN A 215 -15.06 0.83 -7.23
N PRO A 216 -14.68 1.31 -8.43
CA PRO A 216 -13.33 1.26 -9.01
C PRO A 216 -12.38 2.25 -8.31
N GLY A 217 -11.20 1.77 -7.93
CA GLY A 217 -10.27 2.50 -7.08
C GLY A 217 -9.72 3.78 -7.72
N ARG A 218 -9.61 3.85 -9.05
CA ARG A 218 -9.14 5.09 -9.73
C ARG A 218 -10.13 6.25 -9.63
N PHE A 219 -11.41 6.01 -9.38
CA PHE A 219 -12.43 7.06 -9.39
C PHE A 219 -12.19 8.11 -8.28
N VAL A 220 -11.68 7.66 -7.14
CA VAL A 220 -11.45 8.49 -5.94
C VAL A 220 -10.05 9.12 -5.88
N LEU A 221 -9.30 9.08 -6.99
CA LEU A 221 -7.99 9.72 -7.05
C LEU A 221 -8.13 11.18 -7.50
N PRO A 222 -7.32 12.09 -6.93
CA PRO A 222 -7.47 13.53 -7.14
C PRO A 222 -7.13 14.00 -8.57
N ASN A 223 -6.40 13.19 -9.34
CA ASN A 223 -5.97 13.51 -10.72
C ASN A 223 -6.52 12.51 -11.77
N ALA A 224 -7.58 11.76 -11.45
CA ALA A 224 -8.20 10.91 -12.46
C ALA A 224 -8.81 11.78 -13.57
N GLU A 225 -8.67 11.37 -14.84
CA GLU A 225 -9.30 12.03 -15.99
C GLU A 225 -10.82 11.78 -15.99
N ARG A 226 -11.53 12.23 -14.96
CA ARG A 226 -12.96 11.91 -14.71
C ARG A 226 -13.88 12.27 -15.89
N GLY A 227 -13.49 13.24 -16.71
CA GLY A 227 -14.21 13.61 -17.93
C GLY A 227 -14.12 12.56 -19.05
N ALA A 228 -13.20 11.59 -18.99
CA ALA A 228 -13.10 10.56 -20.02
C ALA A 228 -14.19 9.48 -19.82
N PRO A 229 -14.89 9.04 -20.88
CA PRO A 229 -15.97 8.05 -20.79
C PRO A 229 -15.60 6.72 -20.10
N VAL A 230 -14.30 6.38 -20.09
CA VAL A 230 -13.80 5.18 -19.41
C VAL A 230 -14.00 5.21 -17.89
N TYR A 231 -14.18 6.39 -17.29
CA TYR A 231 -14.49 6.57 -15.86
C TYR A 231 -15.99 6.76 -15.59
N GLN A 232 -16.85 6.65 -16.61
CA GLN A 232 -18.26 6.96 -16.49
C GLN A 232 -19.12 5.68 -16.49
N PHE A 233 -18.92 4.84 -15.47
CA PHE A 233 -19.73 3.66 -15.24
C PHE A 233 -19.93 3.42 -13.74
N PHE A 234 -20.94 2.63 -13.40
CA PHE A 234 -21.31 2.31 -12.02
C PHE A 234 -21.96 0.90 -11.99
N PRO A 235 -21.96 0.21 -10.84
CA PRO A 235 -22.51 -1.14 -10.74
C PRO A 235 -24.04 -1.12 -10.76
N LEU A 236 -24.66 -2.17 -11.27
CA LEU A 236 -26.11 -2.32 -11.25
C LEU A 236 -26.52 -3.25 -10.11
N LEU A 237 -27.13 -2.68 -9.07
CA LEU A 237 -27.53 -3.42 -7.87
C LEU A 237 -28.97 -3.93 -8.00
N ASP A 238 -29.28 -4.99 -7.25
CA ASP A 238 -30.63 -5.53 -7.06
C ASP A 238 -31.34 -6.01 -8.34
N LEU A 239 -30.59 -6.40 -9.37
CA LEU A 239 -31.13 -7.03 -10.58
C LEU A 239 -31.24 -8.55 -10.42
N SER A 240 -32.43 -9.09 -10.70
CA SER A 240 -32.70 -10.53 -10.80
C SER A 240 -32.03 -11.17 -12.03
N GLU A 241 -31.90 -12.49 -12.02
CA GLU A 241 -31.31 -13.23 -13.14
C GLU A 241 -32.08 -13.02 -14.45
N GLN A 242 -33.41 -12.91 -14.37
CA GLN A 242 -34.27 -12.66 -15.53
C GLN A 242 -34.07 -11.24 -16.09
N GLU A 243 -33.88 -10.24 -15.22
CA GLU A 243 -33.59 -8.86 -15.65
C GLU A 243 -32.23 -8.78 -16.34
N TRP A 244 -31.19 -9.44 -15.79
CA TRP A 244 -29.88 -9.53 -16.47
C TRP A 244 -30.01 -10.13 -17.87
N GLN A 245 -30.75 -11.23 -18.02
CA GLN A 245 -30.97 -11.87 -19.33
C GLN A 245 -31.74 -10.97 -20.31
N SER A 246 -32.75 -10.26 -19.83
CA SER A 246 -33.50 -9.30 -20.64
C SER A 246 -32.61 -8.16 -21.13
N LEU A 247 -31.74 -7.61 -20.26
CA LEU A 247 -30.83 -6.53 -20.61
C LEU A 247 -29.75 -6.93 -21.62
N GLU A 248 -29.24 -8.17 -21.56
CA GLU A 248 -28.32 -8.69 -22.59
C GLU A 248 -28.95 -8.75 -23.99
N ASN A 249 -30.28 -8.84 -24.08
CA ASN A 249 -31.01 -8.81 -25.36
C ASN A 249 -31.42 -7.39 -25.79
N SER A 250 -31.11 -6.35 -25.00
CA SER A 250 -31.40 -4.94 -25.35
C SER A 250 -30.53 -4.45 -26.51
N ALA A 251 -30.87 -3.29 -27.09
CA ALA A 251 -30.11 -2.69 -28.18
C ALA A 251 -28.64 -2.43 -27.80
N VAL A 252 -27.71 -2.52 -28.75
CA VAL A 252 -26.26 -2.35 -28.50
C VAL A 252 -25.89 -0.93 -28.01
N ASN A 253 -26.71 0.05 -28.35
CA ASN A 253 -26.57 1.44 -27.88
C ASN A 253 -27.39 1.73 -26.61
N SER A 254 -27.89 0.69 -25.93
CA SER A 254 -28.60 0.87 -24.67
C SER A 254 -27.68 1.38 -23.56
N VAL A 255 -28.28 1.96 -22.52
CA VAL A 255 -27.58 2.34 -21.29
C VAL A 255 -26.79 1.15 -20.73
N PHE A 256 -27.41 -0.04 -20.64
CA PHE A 256 -26.76 -1.26 -20.16
C PHE A 256 -25.49 -1.61 -20.95
N HIS A 257 -25.59 -1.68 -22.27
CA HIS A 257 -24.45 -2.02 -23.13
C HIS A 257 -23.37 -0.95 -23.10
N THR A 258 -23.75 0.32 -22.92
CA THR A 258 -22.80 1.43 -22.77
C THR A 258 -22.01 1.33 -21.46
N LEU A 259 -22.66 1.06 -20.32
CA LEU A 259 -21.99 0.83 -19.04
C LEU A 259 -21.04 -0.38 -19.12
N LYS A 260 -21.52 -1.51 -19.67
CA LYS A 260 -20.73 -2.73 -19.87
C LYS A 260 -19.52 -2.49 -20.78
N LYS A 261 -19.67 -1.70 -21.85
CA LYS A 261 -18.58 -1.30 -22.75
C LYS A 261 -17.54 -0.44 -22.04
N ARG A 262 -17.97 0.57 -21.27
CA ARG A 262 -17.07 1.46 -20.51
C ARG A 262 -16.30 0.69 -19.43
N TYR A 263 -16.97 -0.21 -18.71
CA TYR A 263 -16.32 -1.15 -17.80
C TYR A 263 -15.23 -1.99 -18.48
N ARG A 264 -15.51 -2.54 -19.67
CA ARG A 264 -14.51 -3.29 -20.44
C ARG A 264 -13.34 -2.42 -20.89
N GLN A 265 -13.62 -1.20 -21.33
CA GLN A 265 -12.59 -0.23 -21.68
C GLN A 265 -11.72 0.13 -20.46
N TYR A 266 -12.32 0.25 -19.27
CA TYR A 266 -11.58 0.50 -18.03
C TYR A 266 -10.62 -0.65 -17.73
N GLN A 267 -11.08 -1.90 -17.83
CA GLN A 267 -10.21 -3.06 -17.71
C GLN A 267 -9.05 -3.00 -18.72
N ASP A 268 -9.35 -2.75 -20.00
CA ASP A 268 -8.38 -2.85 -21.09
C ASP A 268 -7.39 -1.68 -21.17
N LYS A 269 -7.84 -0.47 -20.83
CA LYS A 269 -7.08 0.78 -21.02
C LYS A 269 -6.49 1.35 -19.73
N ILE A 270 -7.03 0.98 -18.57
CA ILE A 270 -6.58 1.51 -17.28
C ILE A 270 -5.95 0.41 -16.43
N VAL A 271 -6.66 -0.69 -16.19
CA VAL A 271 -6.20 -1.73 -15.26
C VAL A 271 -5.08 -2.60 -15.88
N LYS A 272 -5.28 -3.11 -17.10
CA LYS A 272 -4.30 -3.98 -17.79
C LYS A 272 -2.95 -3.30 -18.04
N PRO A 273 -2.87 -2.04 -18.51
CA PRO A 273 -1.60 -1.36 -18.69
C PRO A 273 -0.83 -1.19 -17.39
N PHE A 274 -1.50 -0.79 -16.30
CA PHE A 274 -0.85 -0.72 -14.99
C PHE A 274 -0.23 -2.06 -14.58
N TYR A 275 -0.98 -3.15 -14.75
CA TYR A 275 -0.49 -4.48 -14.42
C TYR A 275 0.75 -4.87 -15.25
N LYS A 276 0.66 -4.72 -16.57
CA LYS A 276 1.72 -5.14 -17.51
C LYS A 276 2.96 -4.26 -17.43
N ASP A 277 2.78 -2.96 -17.34
CA ASP A 277 3.87 -1.99 -17.44
C ASP A 277 4.60 -1.82 -16.10
N TYR A 278 3.93 -2.10 -14.98
CA TYR A 278 4.50 -1.96 -13.63
C TYR A 278 4.41 -3.24 -12.81
N PHE A 279 3.19 -3.67 -12.45
CA PHE A 279 3.00 -4.68 -11.40
C PHE A 279 3.73 -6.01 -11.68
N SER A 280 3.62 -6.53 -12.90
CA SER A 280 4.27 -7.78 -13.32
C SER A 280 5.81 -7.75 -13.29
N GLN A 281 6.41 -6.55 -13.17
CA GLN A 281 7.86 -6.35 -13.19
C GLN A 281 8.43 -6.09 -11.80
N PHE A 282 7.61 -6.13 -10.74
CA PHE A 282 8.10 -5.99 -9.37
C PHE A 282 8.71 -7.30 -8.88
N ASP A 283 9.85 -7.18 -8.21
CA ASP A 283 10.58 -8.31 -7.61
C ASP A 283 10.26 -8.43 -6.12
N ARG A 284 10.00 -7.30 -5.44
CA ARG A 284 9.72 -7.24 -4.01
C ARG A 284 8.50 -6.35 -3.76
N GLN A 285 7.68 -6.68 -2.76
CA GLN A 285 6.49 -5.89 -2.43
C GLN A 285 6.39 -5.60 -0.92
N VAL A 286 6.09 -4.35 -0.59
CA VAL A 286 5.71 -3.92 0.76
C VAL A 286 4.26 -3.46 0.74
N ILE A 287 3.47 -3.95 1.69
CA ILE A 287 2.08 -3.51 1.92
C ILE A 287 1.99 -2.95 3.33
N LEU A 288 1.73 -1.64 3.40
CA LEU A 288 1.60 -0.90 4.65
C LEU A 288 0.15 -0.82 5.12
N ALA A 289 -0.07 -1.03 6.41
CA ALA A 289 -1.36 -0.85 7.07
C ALA A 289 -1.20 -0.12 8.41
N ASP A 290 -2.14 0.77 8.72
CA ASP A 290 -2.30 1.32 10.07
C ASP A 290 -3.39 0.50 10.78
N CYS A 291 -2.97 -0.39 11.68
CA CYS A 291 -3.88 -1.25 12.43
C CYS A 291 -4.36 -0.62 13.75
N LEU A 292 -3.73 0.46 14.21
CA LEU A 292 -4.01 1.08 15.51
C LEU A 292 -5.19 2.05 15.41
N THR A 293 -5.21 2.89 14.37
CA THR A 293 -6.28 3.90 14.21
C THR A 293 -7.67 3.27 14.08
N PRO A 294 -7.88 2.19 13.28
CA PRO A 294 -9.20 1.56 13.22
C PRO A 294 -9.65 0.91 14.54
N LEU A 295 -8.71 0.39 15.35
CA LEU A 295 -9.03 -0.15 16.67
C LEU A 295 -9.58 0.93 17.62
N ASN A 296 -9.05 2.15 17.55
CA ASN A 296 -9.54 3.30 18.35
C ASN A 296 -10.97 3.72 17.99
N HIS A 297 -11.38 3.59 16.73
CA HIS A 297 -12.64 4.17 16.26
C HIS A 297 -13.84 3.27 16.54
N SER A 298 -13.89 2.08 15.94
CA SER A 298 -15.02 1.17 16.09
C SER A 298 -14.75 -0.20 15.50
N GLN A 299 -15.58 -1.18 15.88
CA GLN A 299 -15.62 -2.49 15.23
C GLN A 299 -15.84 -2.36 13.71
N GLN A 300 -16.72 -1.45 13.27
CA GLN A 300 -17.00 -1.25 11.84
C GLN A 300 -15.75 -0.79 11.09
N ALA A 301 -15.01 0.20 11.62
CA ALA A 301 -13.77 0.68 11.01
C ALA A 301 -12.71 -0.45 10.90
N PHE A 302 -12.61 -1.29 11.94
CA PHE A 302 -11.73 -2.44 11.93
C PHE A 302 -12.14 -3.51 10.90
N ILE A 303 -13.44 -3.80 10.76
CA ILE A 303 -13.97 -4.72 9.75
C ILE A 303 -13.69 -4.18 8.34
N GLU A 304 -13.90 -2.89 8.09
CA GLU A 304 -13.58 -2.26 6.79
C GLU A 304 -12.10 -2.36 6.45
N MET A 305 -11.20 -2.14 7.41
CA MET A 305 -9.76 -2.38 7.24
C MET A 305 -9.50 -3.84 6.87
N LYS A 306 -10.08 -4.79 7.62
CA LYS A 306 -9.93 -6.22 7.34
C LYS A 306 -10.38 -6.57 5.92
N ILE A 307 -11.56 -6.10 5.49
CA ILE A 307 -12.07 -6.32 4.13
C ILE A 307 -11.11 -5.72 3.11
N GLY A 308 -10.68 -4.46 3.29
CA GLY A 308 -9.75 -3.80 2.37
C GLY A 308 -8.43 -4.57 2.22
N LEU A 309 -7.84 -4.98 3.33
CA LEU A 309 -6.63 -5.80 3.35
C LEU A 309 -6.85 -7.15 2.65
N GLN A 310 -7.88 -7.91 3.03
CA GLN A 310 -8.20 -9.21 2.40
C GLN A 310 -8.41 -9.10 0.89
N GLN A 311 -9.06 -8.04 0.41
CA GLN A 311 -9.25 -7.80 -1.02
C GLN A 311 -7.95 -7.47 -1.75
N LEU A 312 -7.06 -6.68 -1.13
CA LEU A 312 -5.69 -6.50 -1.66
C LEU A 312 -4.95 -7.83 -1.78
N PHE A 313 -5.20 -8.78 -0.86
CA PHE A 313 -4.46 -10.03 -0.79
C PHE A 313 -4.94 -11.12 -1.72
N LYS A 314 -6.21 -11.13 -2.13
CA LYS A 314 -6.73 -12.11 -3.10
C LYS A 314 -5.91 -12.16 -4.39
N HIS A 315 -5.13 -11.11 -4.70
CA HIS A 315 -4.26 -11.03 -5.87
C HIS A 315 -2.86 -11.62 -5.71
N PHE A 316 -2.39 -11.82 -4.47
CA PHE A 316 -1.08 -12.44 -4.20
C PHE A 316 -1.20 -13.95 -3.97
N HIS A 317 -2.41 -14.48 -3.84
CA HIS A 317 -2.66 -15.92 -3.72
C HIS A 317 -2.56 -16.59 -5.09
N TYR A 318 -1.39 -17.15 -5.37
CA TYR A 318 -1.17 -18.04 -6.51
C TYR A 318 -1.47 -19.48 -6.07
N GLY A 319 -2.67 -19.97 -6.40
CA GLY A 319 -3.10 -21.33 -6.09
C GLY A 319 -3.88 -21.95 -7.24
N ASN A 320 -3.41 -23.11 -7.70
CA ASN A 320 -3.93 -23.90 -8.84
C ASN A 320 -5.46 -24.01 -8.91
N ARG A 321 -6.06 -23.56 -10.04
CA ARG A 321 -7.18 -24.23 -10.77
C ARG A 321 -7.73 -23.54 -12.02
N SER A 322 -7.14 -22.47 -12.56
CA SER A 322 -7.57 -21.96 -13.88
C SER A 322 -6.39 -21.58 -14.77
N LEU A 323 -6.37 -22.15 -15.98
CA LEU A 323 -5.44 -21.84 -17.07
C LEU A 323 -5.42 -20.34 -17.43
N PHE A 324 -6.43 -19.56 -17.02
CA PHE A 324 -6.50 -18.12 -17.21
C PHE A 324 -5.66 -17.30 -16.21
N HIS A 325 -5.24 -17.87 -15.08
CA HIS A 325 -4.42 -17.15 -14.07
C HIS A 325 -2.93 -17.05 -14.42
N ARG A 326 -2.45 -17.78 -15.43
CA ARG A 326 -1.05 -17.74 -15.88
C ARG A 326 -0.66 -16.43 -16.58
N LEU A 327 -1.64 -15.63 -17.01
CA LEU A 327 -1.42 -14.30 -17.59
C LEU A 327 -0.99 -13.26 -16.53
N PHE A 328 -0.99 -13.63 -15.25
CA PHE A 328 -0.84 -12.71 -14.14
C PHE A 328 0.25 -13.10 -13.13
N SER A 329 1.36 -13.73 -13.55
CA SER A 329 2.50 -14.01 -12.65
C SER A 329 3.30 -12.74 -12.36
N SER A 330 3.25 -12.26 -11.11
CA SER A 330 4.21 -11.28 -10.62
C SER A 330 5.54 -11.97 -10.35
N ASN A 331 6.68 -11.30 -10.60
CA ASN A 331 8.01 -11.81 -10.24
C ASN A 331 8.32 -11.61 -8.74
N ILE A 332 7.30 -11.38 -7.92
CA ILE A 332 7.46 -11.10 -6.50
C ILE A 332 7.81 -12.41 -5.78
N ASP A 333 9.02 -12.47 -5.25
CA ASP A 333 9.51 -13.59 -4.44
C ASP A 333 9.55 -13.26 -2.93
N LYS A 334 9.49 -11.97 -2.56
CA LYS A 334 9.31 -11.51 -1.17
C LYS A 334 8.19 -10.49 -0.99
N LEU A 335 7.34 -10.77 -0.02
CA LEU A 335 6.19 -9.95 0.36
C LEU A 335 6.25 -9.56 1.84
N LEU A 336 6.35 -8.26 2.12
CA LEU A 336 6.36 -7.70 3.47
C LEU A 336 5.03 -7.03 3.79
N PHE A 337 4.36 -7.51 4.84
CA PHE A 337 3.26 -6.83 5.51
C PHE A 337 3.79 -6.01 6.67
N ALA A 338 3.68 -4.69 6.58
CA ALA A 338 4.18 -3.79 7.60
C ALA A 338 3.02 -3.08 8.33
N ALA A 339 2.85 -3.40 9.61
CA ALA A 339 1.99 -2.66 10.52
C ALA A 339 2.73 -1.40 10.95
N THR A 340 2.25 -0.25 10.50
CA THR A 340 2.90 1.06 10.66
C THR A 340 2.55 1.73 11.98
N LYS A 341 3.28 2.81 12.31
CA LYS A 341 3.11 3.61 13.54
C LYS A 341 3.31 2.79 14.82
N ALA A 342 4.14 1.75 14.77
CA ALA A 342 4.39 0.88 15.91
C ALA A 342 5.13 1.57 17.08
N ASP A 343 5.62 2.80 16.89
CA ASP A 343 6.10 3.65 17.98
C ASP A 343 4.96 4.25 18.83
N HIS A 344 3.70 4.15 18.39
CA HIS A 344 2.53 4.57 19.18
C HIS A 344 2.12 3.52 20.23
N ILE A 345 2.90 2.45 20.38
CA ILE A 345 2.73 1.40 21.39
C ILE A 345 4.08 1.09 22.05
N THR A 346 4.05 0.39 23.19
CA THR A 346 5.27 -0.04 23.87
C THR A 346 5.89 -1.26 23.19
N SER A 347 7.21 -1.44 23.36
CA SER A 347 7.98 -2.54 22.74
C SER A 347 7.43 -3.95 22.99
N ASP A 348 6.80 -4.18 24.14
CA ASP A 348 6.18 -5.46 24.52
C ASP A 348 4.89 -5.76 23.73
N GLN A 349 4.28 -4.76 23.10
CA GLN A 349 3.08 -4.91 22.27
C GLN A 349 3.39 -5.16 20.79
N LEU A 350 4.65 -5.01 20.35
CA LEU A 350 5.04 -5.24 18.95
C LEU A 350 4.67 -6.65 18.45
N PRO A 351 4.90 -7.75 19.21
CA PRO A 351 4.51 -9.08 18.77
C PRO A 351 2.98 -9.25 18.63
N ASN A 352 2.20 -8.54 19.45
CA ASN A 352 0.74 -8.56 19.35
C ASN A 352 0.27 -7.88 18.06
N LEU A 353 0.86 -6.73 17.71
CA LEU A 353 0.57 -6.01 16.48
C LEU A 353 0.93 -6.82 15.23
N GLU A 354 2.06 -7.53 15.24
CA GLU A 354 2.43 -8.46 14.17
C GLU A 354 1.46 -9.64 14.04
N SER A 355 1.08 -10.24 15.18
CA SER A 355 0.10 -11.34 15.20
C SER A 355 -1.26 -10.89 14.67
N LEU A 356 -1.69 -9.67 15.00
CA LEU A 356 -2.91 -9.07 14.50
C LEU A 356 -2.85 -8.84 12.99
N MET A 357 -1.76 -8.22 12.50
CA MET A 357 -1.56 -8.00 11.06
C MET A 357 -1.61 -9.32 10.28
N ARG A 358 -0.93 -10.36 10.78
CA ARG A 358 -0.96 -11.69 10.17
C ARG A 358 -2.38 -12.26 10.06
N GLN A 359 -3.19 -12.15 11.12
CA GLN A 359 -4.57 -12.64 11.11
C GLN A 359 -5.53 -11.79 10.27
N LEU A 360 -5.27 -10.49 10.13
CA LEU A 360 -6.03 -9.62 9.22
C LEU A 360 -5.82 -10.04 7.75
N VAL A 361 -4.62 -10.52 7.44
CA VAL A 361 -4.23 -10.97 6.09
C VAL A 361 -4.73 -12.37 5.77
N GLN A 362 -4.68 -13.29 6.72
CA GLN A 362 -5.07 -14.68 6.52
C GLN A 362 -6.60 -14.85 6.51
N GLU A 363 -7.19 -15.20 5.37
CA GLU A 363 -8.62 -15.52 5.25
C GLU A 363 -8.90 -16.92 5.83
N GLY A 364 -9.84 -17.02 6.78
CA GLY A 364 -10.41 -18.31 7.21
C GLY A 364 -9.45 -19.29 7.91
N GLY A 365 -8.34 -18.82 8.50
CA GLY A 365 -7.41 -19.65 9.26
C GLY A 365 -6.58 -20.63 8.41
N ARG A 366 -6.69 -20.58 7.08
CA ARG A 366 -5.79 -21.33 6.20
C ARG A 366 -4.48 -20.56 6.09
N HIS A 367 -3.40 -21.18 6.56
CA HIS A 367 -2.05 -20.87 6.09
C HIS A 367 -2.00 -21.30 4.64
N ALA A 368 -2.53 -20.48 3.73
CA ALA A 368 -2.09 -20.56 2.35
C ALA A 368 -0.64 -20.06 2.40
N GLU A 369 0.30 -20.98 2.54
CA GLU A 369 1.68 -20.69 2.16
C GLU A 369 1.59 -20.16 0.73
N PHE A 370 2.06 -18.93 0.54
CA PHE A 370 2.14 -18.34 -0.78
C PHE A 370 3.17 -19.18 -1.53
N ASP A 371 2.73 -20.10 -2.39
CA ASP A 371 3.61 -21.02 -3.11
C ASP A 371 4.74 -20.22 -3.79
N GLY A 372 5.97 -20.36 -3.28
CA GLY A 372 7.17 -19.70 -3.81
C GLY A 372 7.38 -18.22 -3.43
N ILE A 373 6.59 -17.64 -2.51
CA ILE A 373 6.78 -16.26 -2.02
C ILE A 373 7.13 -16.27 -0.53
N GLU A 374 8.33 -15.83 -0.17
CA GLU A 374 8.72 -15.62 1.21
C GLU A 374 7.95 -14.42 1.79
N THR A 375 7.19 -14.64 2.86
CA THR A 375 6.30 -13.62 3.44
C THR A 375 6.70 -13.28 4.87
N ALA A 376 6.80 -11.99 5.17
CA ALA A 376 7.06 -11.48 6.52
C ALA A 376 5.98 -10.53 7.00
N TYR A 377 5.79 -10.49 8.32
CA TYR A 377 4.90 -9.56 9.01
C TYR A 377 5.72 -8.79 10.04
N GLN A 378 5.81 -7.47 9.93
CA GLN A 378 6.62 -6.65 10.82
C GLN A 378 5.83 -5.45 11.37
N ALA A 379 5.96 -5.21 12.67
CA ALA A 379 5.54 -3.95 13.30
C ALA A 379 6.68 -2.94 13.22
N ILE A 380 6.44 -1.83 12.52
CA ILE A 380 7.47 -0.84 12.19
C ILE A 380 7.01 0.59 12.49
N SER A 381 7.98 1.46 12.71
CA SER A 381 7.79 2.90 12.55
C SER A 381 8.83 3.42 11.58
N ALA A 382 8.37 3.88 10.43
CA ALA A 382 9.24 4.46 9.42
C ALA A 382 9.95 5.70 9.97
N ILE A 383 9.21 6.57 10.64
CA ILE A 383 9.73 7.77 11.29
C ILE A 383 9.18 7.80 12.70
N ARG A 384 10.05 7.61 13.68
CA ARG A 384 9.70 7.49 15.08
C ARG A 384 9.39 8.87 15.68
N ALA A 385 8.16 9.07 16.12
CA ALA A 385 7.67 10.30 16.76
C ALA A 385 7.74 10.23 18.29
N THR A 386 7.76 9.02 18.87
CA THR A 386 7.70 8.81 20.32
C THR A 386 9.01 8.27 20.92
N GLU A 387 9.19 8.46 22.21
CA GLU A 387 10.21 7.82 23.04
C GLU A 387 9.61 6.75 23.92
N ALA A 388 10.34 5.65 24.12
CA ALA A 388 9.99 4.67 25.13
C ALA A 388 10.51 5.17 26.49
N VAL A 389 9.64 5.22 27.48
CA VAL A 389 9.97 5.67 28.84
C VAL A 389 9.46 4.67 29.86
N THR A 390 10.11 4.61 31.01
CA THR A 390 9.66 3.82 32.14
C THR A 390 9.17 4.78 33.22
N VAL A 391 7.94 4.61 33.66
CA VAL A 391 7.31 5.44 34.71
C VAL A 391 7.20 4.60 35.96
N SER A 392 7.58 5.16 37.11
CA SER A 392 7.40 4.52 38.41
C SER A 392 6.28 5.20 39.17
N GLU A 393 5.24 4.44 39.51
CA GLU A 393 4.09 4.91 40.29
C GLU A 393 3.76 3.85 41.35
N ASN A 394 3.59 4.27 42.61
CA ASN A 394 3.31 3.37 43.74
C ASN A 394 4.28 2.18 43.88
N GLY A 395 5.56 2.37 43.56
CA GLY A 395 6.59 1.33 43.62
C GLY A 395 6.55 0.31 42.48
N GLN A 396 5.61 0.45 41.53
CA GLN A 396 5.53 -0.36 40.32
C GLN A 396 6.08 0.40 39.11
N SER A 397 6.70 -0.33 38.19
CA SER A 397 7.36 0.22 37.01
C SER A 397 6.59 -0.17 35.75
N PHE A 398 6.18 0.83 34.97
CA PHE A 398 5.36 0.67 33.78
C PHE A 398 6.09 1.19 32.55
N LYS A 399 6.04 0.43 31.45
CA LYS A 399 6.50 0.90 30.14
C LYS A 399 5.45 1.84 29.58
N ALA A 400 5.87 3.01 29.14
CA ALA A 400 5.02 4.01 28.52
C ALA A 400 5.73 4.60 27.29
N ILE A 401 4.98 5.38 26.52
CA ILE A 401 5.53 6.17 25.41
C ILE A 401 5.34 7.66 25.68
N ARG A 402 6.27 8.47 25.19
CA ARG A 402 6.25 9.93 25.32
C ARG A 402 6.38 10.59 23.96
N GLY A 403 5.51 11.56 23.67
CA GLY A 403 5.53 12.32 22.42
C GLY A 403 4.65 13.56 22.47
N VAL A 404 4.68 14.35 21.41
CA VAL A 404 3.77 15.50 21.24
C VAL A 404 2.53 15.03 20.52
N ARG A 405 1.39 15.08 21.19
CA ARG A 405 0.12 14.55 20.68
C ARG A 405 -0.49 15.50 19.65
N THR A 406 -0.98 14.95 18.54
CA THR A 406 -1.52 15.74 17.43
C THR A 406 -2.78 16.52 17.79
N LYS A 407 -3.68 15.96 18.59
CA LYS A 407 -5.02 16.54 18.84
C LYS A 407 -4.99 17.86 19.61
N ASP A 408 -4.02 18.04 20.50
CA ASP A 408 -3.89 19.22 21.36
C ASP A 408 -2.48 19.83 21.37
N LYS A 409 -1.55 19.27 20.59
CA LYS A 409 -0.14 19.70 20.48
C LYS A 409 0.59 19.71 21.83
N ARG A 410 0.14 18.90 22.79
CA ARG A 410 0.76 18.79 24.12
C ARG A 410 1.70 17.60 24.19
N GLN A 411 2.80 17.76 24.92
CA GLN A 411 3.64 16.63 25.29
C GLN A 411 2.91 15.76 26.31
N VAL A 412 2.77 14.47 26.01
CA VAL A 412 2.09 13.49 26.87
C VAL A 412 2.99 12.29 27.10
N THR A 413 2.84 11.67 28.28
CA THR A 413 3.36 10.33 28.56
C THR A 413 2.15 9.43 28.76
N GLN A 414 2.03 8.36 27.97
CA GLN A 414 0.85 7.50 27.98
C GLN A 414 1.23 6.02 28.04
N PHE A 415 0.43 5.27 28.78
CA PHE A 415 0.36 3.83 28.65
C PHE A 415 -0.58 3.51 27.48
N ALA A 416 0.00 3.23 26.32
CA ALA A 416 -0.79 2.71 25.20
C ALA A 416 -1.34 1.35 25.64
N GLY A 417 -2.67 1.20 25.67
CA GLY A 417 -3.32 -0.05 26.10
C GLY A 417 -2.85 -1.28 25.31
N SER A 418 -3.28 -2.45 25.75
CA SER A 418 -2.85 -3.71 25.14
C SER A 418 -3.40 -3.87 23.72
N VAL A 419 -2.50 -4.11 22.76
CA VAL A 419 -2.89 -4.44 21.39
C VAL A 419 -3.45 -5.87 21.39
N PRO A 420 -4.63 -6.12 20.79
CA PRO A 420 -5.17 -7.47 20.73
C PRO A 420 -4.26 -8.35 19.87
N ASN A 421 -3.85 -9.50 20.42
CA ASN A 421 -3.01 -10.47 19.72
C ASN A 421 -3.81 -11.40 18.77
N ARG A 422 -5.14 -11.27 18.76
CA ARG A 422 -6.10 -12.00 17.93
C ARG A 422 -7.15 -11.04 17.38
N LEU A 423 -7.86 -11.46 16.34
CA LEU A 423 -8.99 -10.69 15.84
C LEU A 423 -10.02 -10.49 16.98
N PRO A 424 -10.28 -9.25 17.41
CA PRO A 424 -11.24 -8.97 18.47
C PRO A 424 -12.68 -9.28 18.03
N ASN A 425 -13.49 -9.75 18.98
CA ASN A 425 -14.94 -9.88 18.81
C ASN A 425 -15.65 -8.55 19.17
N SER A 426 -16.97 -8.48 18.99
CA SER A 426 -17.76 -7.27 19.30
C SER A 426 -17.57 -6.79 20.74
N ASP A 427 -17.50 -7.72 21.68
CA ASP A 427 -17.43 -7.44 23.12
C ASP A 427 -16.12 -6.74 23.51
N PHE A 428 -15.08 -6.87 22.67
CA PHE A 428 -13.80 -6.24 22.88
C PHE A 428 -13.90 -4.71 22.97
N TRP A 429 -14.67 -4.08 22.08
CA TRP A 429 -14.87 -2.62 22.06
C TRP A 429 -15.82 -2.11 23.15
N GLN A 430 -16.62 -2.99 23.76
CA GLN A 430 -17.46 -2.62 24.90
C GLN A 430 -16.66 -2.60 26.20
N ASN A 431 -15.63 -3.46 26.30
CA ASN A 431 -14.87 -3.68 27.53
C ASN A 431 -13.50 -2.98 27.55
N HIS A 432 -13.04 -2.44 26.42
CA HIS A 432 -11.73 -1.79 26.30
C HIS A 432 -11.88 -0.40 25.67
N THR A 433 -11.25 0.59 26.29
CA THR A 433 -11.07 1.91 25.68
C THR A 433 -9.64 1.97 25.14
N PHE A 434 -9.49 2.17 23.83
CA PHE A 434 -8.18 2.40 23.22
C PHE A 434 -7.90 3.90 23.15
N ASP A 435 -6.67 4.28 23.50
CA ASP A 435 -6.18 5.65 23.32
C ASP A 435 -4.84 5.59 22.57
N PHE A 436 -4.84 4.97 21.37
CA PHE A 436 -3.69 5.02 20.47
C PHE A 436 -3.61 6.41 19.83
N ASP A 437 -3.18 7.40 20.59
CA ASP A 437 -3.03 8.79 20.13
C ASP A 437 -2.12 8.88 18.90
N GLN A 438 -2.35 9.90 18.07
CA GLN A 438 -1.44 10.28 16.99
C GLN A 438 -0.41 11.29 17.51
N PHE A 439 0.82 11.20 17.00
CA PHE A 439 1.93 12.02 17.44
C PHE A 439 2.52 12.87 16.30
N GLU A 440 2.98 14.06 16.66
CA GLU A 440 3.74 14.95 15.79
C GLU A 440 5.16 14.43 15.60
N PRO A 441 5.73 14.62 14.39
CA PRO A 441 7.12 14.27 14.17
C PRO A 441 8.04 15.21 14.96
N ARG A 442 9.31 14.81 15.05
CA ARG A 442 10.35 15.60 15.71
C ARG A 442 11.21 16.27 14.66
N LYS A 443 11.77 17.43 15.03
CA LYS A 443 12.76 18.11 14.20
C LYS A 443 14.01 17.23 14.13
N ILE A 444 14.56 17.11 12.94
CA ILE A 444 15.83 16.43 12.70
C ILE A 444 16.86 17.41 12.16
N ASP A 445 18.11 17.22 12.55
CA ASP A 445 19.23 17.96 11.95
C ASP A 445 19.55 17.38 10.57
N PHE A 446 20.07 18.23 9.68
CA PHE A 446 20.28 17.86 8.29
C PHE A 446 21.23 16.66 8.10
N ASP A 447 22.20 16.46 8.99
CA ASP A 447 23.20 15.39 8.93
C ASP A 447 22.77 14.09 9.65
N GLN A 448 21.62 14.09 10.33
CA GLN A 448 21.12 12.93 11.06
C GLN A 448 20.18 12.09 10.22
N ALA A 449 20.32 10.76 10.34
CA ALA A 449 19.35 9.83 9.78
C ALA A 449 18.00 9.99 10.51
N LEU A 450 16.90 9.84 9.78
CA LEU A 450 15.56 9.84 10.34
C LEU A 450 15.44 8.75 11.43
N PRO A 451 14.93 9.08 12.63
CA PRO A 451 14.77 8.10 13.68
C PRO A 451 13.72 7.08 13.25
N HIS A 452 13.95 5.80 13.51
CA HIS A 452 13.04 4.73 13.10
C HIS A 452 12.84 3.67 14.19
N LEU A 453 11.89 2.77 13.94
CA LEU A 453 11.75 1.50 14.66
C LEU A 453 11.70 0.38 13.63
N ARG A 454 12.73 -0.47 13.62
CA ARG A 454 12.84 -1.70 12.83
C ARG A 454 12.92 -1.55 11.29
N MET A 455 13.21 -0.37 10.76
CA MET A 455 13.51 -0.20 9.33
C MET A 455 14.75 -0.98 8.88
N ASP A 456 15.68 -1.25 9.78
CA ASP A 456 16.82 -2.14 9.56
C ASP A 456 16.41 -3.60 9.38
N SER A 457 15.43 -4.08 10.15
CA SER A 457 14.81 -5.39 9.95
C SER A 457 14.06 -5.48 8.61
N VAL A 458 13.45 -4.38 8.15
CA VAL A 458 12.81 -4.28 6.84
C VAL A 458 13.84 -4.39 5.72
N LEU A 459 14.95 -3.64 5.82
CA LEU A 459 16.06 -3.69 4.86
C LEU A 459 16.68 -5.08 4.78
N GLN A 460 16.87 -5.73 5.94
CA GLN A 460 17.39 -7.10 5.99
C GLN A 460 16.48 -8.09 5.26
N PHE A 461 15.17 -8.02 5.49
CA PHE A 461 14.23 -8.91 4.80
C PHE A 461 14.23 -8.67 3.29
N LEU A 462 14.09 -7.41 2.86
CA LEU A 462 13.88 -7.08 1.44
C LEU A 462 15.16 -7.17 0.59
N LEU A 463 16.32 -6.86 1.18
CA LEU A 463 17.57 -6.70 0.44
C LEU A 463 18.72 -7.59 0.94
N GLY A 464 18.61 -8.21 2.11
CA GLY A 464 19.74 -8.88 2.77
C GLY A 464 20.41 -9.96 1.93
N ASP A 465 19.61 -10.75 1.22
CA ASP A 465 20.06 -11.84 0.34
C ASP A 465 20.81 -11.36 -0.92
N LEU A 466 20.65 -10.09 -1.30
CA LEU A 466 21.32 -9.49 -2.46
C LEU A 466 22.80 -9.16 -2.19
N PHE A 467 23.24 -9.24 -0.94
CA PHE A 467 24.59 -8.93 -0.47
C PHE A 467 25.36 -10.15 0.05
N GLU A 468 24.80 -11.35 -0.14
CA GLU A 468 25.37 -12.62 0.33
C GLU A 468 26.50 -13.18 -0.54
#